data_AF-A0A7S0A290-F1
#
_entry.id   AF-A0A7S0A290-F1
#
_cell.length_a   1.000
_cell.length_b   1.000
_cell.length_c   1.000
_cell.angle_alpha   90.00
_cell.angle_beta   90.00
_cell.angle_gamma   90.00
#
_symmetry.space_group_name_H-M   'P 1'
#
loop_
_entity.id
_entity.type
_entity.pdbx_description
1 polymer ?
#
loop_
_entity_poly.entity_id
_entity_poly.type
_entity_poly.pdbx_seq_one_letter_code
_entity_poly.pdbx_strand_id
1 'polypeptide(L)'
;SFLILQTTALVVLLLGAGDVVFNGMSWWWLSSMVVLSLGALLTFFKAADVTEVCARVPSFINSLTFEDDADSARHYLVQYVTYSAAGFYVGEVRLTGATALKLTYTAGLAAFAILTKVAADL
;
A
#
# COMPACT_ATOMS: atom_id res chain seq x y z
N SER A 1 -6.33 9.07 -7.81
CA SER A 1 -5.64 7.77 -8.03
C SER A 1 -5.83 6.75 -6.92
N PHE A 2 -5.81 7.12 -5.63
CA PHE A 2 -6.12 6.17 -4.52
C PHE A 2 -7.52 5.54 -4.63
N LEU A 3 -8.54 6.32 -4.98
CA LEU A 3 -9.88 5.79 -5.29
C LEU A 3 -9.84 4.74 -6.39
N ILE A 4 -9.07 4.96 -7.45
CA ILE A 4 -8.95 4.02 -8.57
C ILE A 4 -8.32 2.72 -8.08
N LEU A 5 -7.21 2.79 -7.32
CA LEU A 5 -6.55 1.61 -6.75
C LEU A 5 -7.46 0.85 -5.78
N GLN A 6 -8.18 1.58 -4.93
CA GLN A 6 -9.13 0.99 -3.99
C GLN A 6 -10.30 0.34 -4.74
N THR A 7 -10.83 0.99 -5.79
CA THR A 7 -11.91 0.44 -6.61
C THR A 7 -11.45 -0.75 -7.44
N THR A 8 -10.24 -0.77 -8.00
CA THR A 8 -9.74 -1.92 -8.75
C THR A 8 -9.45 -3.09 -7.84
N ALA A 9 -8.85 -2.86 -6.67
CA ALA A 9 -8.67 -3.90 -5.65
C ALA A 9 -10.02 -4.48 -5.20
N LEU A 10 -11.02 -3.62 -4.97
CA LEU A 10 -12.37 -4.02 -4.59
C LEU A 10 -13.08 -4.78 -5.72
N VAL A 11 -12.96 -4.33 -6.97
CA VAL A 11 -13.52 -5.00 -8.15
C VAL A 11 -12.88 -6.37 -8.36
N VAL A 12 -11.56 -6.49 -8.22
CA VAL A 12 -10.87 -7.80 -8.30
C VAL A 12 -11.33 -8.73 -7.18
N LEU A 13 -11.49 -8.22 -5.96
CA LEU A 13 -12.03 -9.00 -4.83
C LEU A 13 -13.49 -9.43 -5.07
N LEU A 14 -14.34 -8.56 -5.59
CA LEU A 14 -15.74 -8.88 -5.90
C LEU A 14 -15.87 -9.84 -7.08
N LEU A 15 -15.03 -9.70 -8.12
CA LEU A 15 -15.01 -10.64 -9.24
C LEU A 15 -14.56 -12.02 -8.78
N GLY A 16 -13.49 -12.10 -7.96
CA GLY A 16 -13.07 -13.35 -7.34
C GLY A 16 -14.14 -13.94 -6.43
N ALA A 17 -14.86 -13.11 -5.67
CA ALA A 17 -15.99 -13.55 -4.85
C ALA A 17 -17.13 -14.14 -5.68
N GLY A 18 -17.51 -13.43 -6.75
CA GLY A 18 -18.56 -13.88 -7.67
C GLY A 18 -18.20 -15.22 -8.28
N ASP A 19 -16.95 -15.39 -8.72
CA ASP A 19 -16.51 -16.64 -9.35
C ASP A 19 -16.48 -17.81 -8.36
N VAL A 20 -16.11 -17.56 -7.10
CA VAL A 20 -16.22 -18.55 -6.01
C VAL A 20 -17.65 -19.01 -5.78
N VAL A 21 -18.60 -18.06 -5.72
CA VAL A 21 -20.00 -18.32 -5.37
C VAL A 21 -20.76 -18.97 -6.53
N PHE A 22 -20.53 -18.53 -7.77
CA PHE A 22 -21.32 -18.97 -8.92
C PHE A 22 -20.75 -20.20 -9.62
N ASN A 23 -19.43 -20.39 -9.66
CA ASN A 23 -18.80 -21.41 -10.51
C ASN A 23 -18.15 -22.59 -9.78
N GLY A 24 -18.07 -22.58 -8.44
CA GLY A 24 -17.42 -23.66 -7.68
C GLY A 24 -15.94 -23.76 -8.03
N MET A 25 -15.14 -22.86 -7.46
CA MET A 25 -13.76 -22.62 -7.91
C MET A 25 -12.80 -23.78 -7.61
N SER A 26 -11.99 -24.15 -8.60
CA SER A 26 -10.94 -25.17 -8.46
C SER A 26 -9.86 -24.73 -7.47
N TRP A 27 -9.37 -25.66 -6.64
CA TRP A 27 -8.34 -25.42 -5.61
C TRP A 27 -7.06 -24.76 -6.15
N TRP A 28 -6.69 -25.05 -7.40
CA TRP A 28 -5.51 -24.45 -8.06
C TRP A 28 -5.68 -22.94 -8.34
N TRP A 29 -6.89 -22.50 -8.64
CA TRP A 29 -7.20 -21.08 -8.85
C TRP A 29 -7.24 -20.31 -7.54
N LEU A 30 -7.79 -20.93 -6.49
CA LEU A 30 -7.76 -20.38 -5.13
C LEU A 30 -6.34 -20.16 -4.64
N SER A 31 -5.45 -21.15 -4.80
CA SER A 31 -4.06 -21.01 -4.36
C SER A 31 -3.33 -19.89 -5.12
N SER A 32 -3.54 -19.78 -6.43
CA SER A 32 -2.97 -18.72 -7.25
C SER A 32 -3.44 -17.33 -6.78
N MET A 33 -4.73 -17.14 -6.55
CA MET A 33 -5.29 -15.87 -6.08
C MET A 33 -4.78 -15.47 -4.69
N VAL A 34 -4.66 -16.45 -3.79
CA VAL A 34 -4.12 -16.21 -2.44
C VAL A 34 -2.65 -15.81 -2.49
N VAL A 35 -1.83 -16.50 -3.28
CA VAL A 35 -0.40 -16.15 -3.43
C VAL A 35 -0.23 -14.76 -4.04
N LEU A 36 -1.01 -14.45 -5.08
CA LEU A 36 -0.91 -13.19 -5.80
C LEU A 36 -1.38 -12.00 -4.93
N SER A 37 -2.46 -12.18 -4.16
CA SER A 37 -2.95 -11.17 -3.21
C SER A 37 -1.99 -10.95 -2.03
N LEU A 38 -1.41 -12.01 -1.46
CA LEU A 38 -0.37 -11.91 -0.43
C LEU A 38 0.88 -11.20 -0.95
N GLY A 39 1.36 -11.58 -2.14
CA GLY A 39 2.50 -10.94 -2.78
C GLY A 39 2.27 -9.45 -3.01
N ALA A 40 1.10 -9.10 -3.54
CA ALA A 40 0.71 -7.70 -3.72
C ALA A 40 0.71 -6.94 -2.39
N LEU A 41 0.04 -7.46 -1.35
CA LEU A 41 0.02 -6.84 -0.02
C LEU A 41 1.42 -6.61 0.55
N LEU A 42 2.31 -7.61 0.48
CA LEU A 42 3.68 -7.49 0.96
C LEU A 42 4.46 -6.40 0.21
N THR A 43 4.33 -6.36 -1.12
CA THR A 43 4.99 -5.29 -1.91
C THR A 43 4.45 -3.91 -1.56
N PHE A 44 3.14 -3.78 -1.32
CA PHE A 44 2.51 -2.53 -0.88
C PHE A 44 3.02 -2.06 0.49
N PHE A 45 3.14 -2.97 1.46
CA PHE A 45 3.69 -2.63 2.77
C PHE A 45 5.16 -2.23 2.69
N LYS A 46 5.97 -2.94 1.91
CA LYS A 46 7.38 -2.60 1.70
C LYS A 46 7.55 -1.25 1.00
N ALA A 47 6.72 -0.95 -0.01
CA ALA A 47 6.72 0.35 -0.67
C ALA A 47 6.31 1.49 0.28
N ALA A 48 5.31 1.26 1.14
CA ALA A 48 4.89 2.22 2.16
C ALA A 48 5.98 2.49 3.21
N ASP A 49 6.68 1.44 3.65
CA ASP A 49 7.78 1.53 4.64
C ASP A 49 8.95 2.36 4.11
N VAL A 50 9.40 2.09 2.88
CA VAL A 50 10.45 2.90 2.22
C VAL A 50 10.02 4.36 2.10
N THR A 51 8.75 4.59 1.77
CA THR A 51 8.22 5.95 1.62
C THR A 51 8.19 6.72 2.94
N GLU A 52 7.94 6.04 4.05
CA GLU A 52 7.96 6.59 5.39
C GLU A 52 9.39 6.89 5.86
N VAL A 53 10.34 6.01 5.54
CA VAL A 53 11.78 6.28 5.75
C VAL A 53 12.19 7.53 4.98
N CYS A 54 11.85 7.62 3.68
CA CYS A 54 12.14 8.81 2.86
C CYS A 54 11.50 10.09 3.43
N ALA A 55 10.34 10.00 4.09
CA ALA A 55 9.69 11.14 4.73
C ALA A 55 10.46 11.69 5.95
N ARG A 56 11.26 10.85 6.61
CA ARG A 56 12.02 11.22 7.82
C ARG A 56 13.44 11.72 7.51
N VAL A 57 13.93 11.51 6.29
CA VAL A 57 15.27 11.94 5.86
C VAL A 57 15.49 13.46 6.01
N PRO A 58 14.56 14.36 5.61
CA PRO A 58 14.74 15.80 5.78
C PRO A 58 14.89 16.21 7.25
N SER A 59 14.08 15.65 8.14
CA SER A 59 14.18 15.90 9.59
C SER A 59 15.48 15.38 10.19
N PHE A 60 15.97 14.23 9.71
CA PHE A 60 17.26 13.69 10.14
C PHE A 60 18.41 14.61 9.74
N ILE A 61 18.46 15.04 8.48
CA ILE A 61 19.47 15.98 7.98
C ILE A 61 19.43 17.29 8.79
N ASN A 62 18.23 17.79 9.11
CA ASN A 62 18.09 19.02 9.89
C ASN A 62 18.54 18.89 11.35
N SER A 63 18.57 17.66 11.89
CA SER A 63 19.04 17.40 13.27
C SER A 63 20.57 17.26 13.38
N LEU A 64 21.28 17.15 12.27
CA LEU A 64 22.74 17.04 12.26
C LEU A 64 23.37 18.42 12.46
N THR A 65 24.10 18.57 13.56
CA THR A 65 24.94 19.74 13.81
C THR A 65 26.30 19.50 13.16
N PHE A 66 26.60 20.23 12.08
CA PHE A 66 27.94 20.27 11.50
C PHE A 66 28.67 21.49 12.09
N GLU A 67 29.94 21.33 12.46
CA GLU A 67 30.73 22.36 13.16
C GLU A 67 31.11 23.58 12.29
N ASP A 68 30.70 23.61 11.03
CA ASP A 68 31.06 24.64 10.05
C ASP A 68 29.80 25.35 9.52
N ASP A 69 29.92 26.59 9.03
CA ASP A 69 28.86 27.55 8.60
C ASP A 69 27.96 27.07 7.43
N ALA A 70 27.76 25.76 7.28
CA ALA A 70 27.01 25.08 6.24
C ALA A 70 25.48 25.13 6.43
N ASP A 71 24.95 26.04 7.25
CA ASP A 71 23.50 26.20 7.45
C ASP A 71 22.76 26.44 6.11
N SER A 72 23.39 27.21 5.21
CA SER A 72 22.87 27.47 3.85
C SER A 72 22.81 26.20 2.98
N ALA A 73 23.89 25.41 3.01
CA ALA A 73 23.99 24.17 2.24
C ALA A 73 23.02 23.10 2.79
N ARG A 74 22.86 23.03 4.12
CA ARG A 74 21.90 22.14 4.79
C ARG A 74 20.47 22.52 4.40
N HIS A 75 20.14 23.81 4.41
CA HIS A 75 18.82 24.27 4.00
C HIS A 75 18.51 23.90 2.55
N TYR A 76 19.48 24.09 1.64
CA TYR A 76 19.33 23.66 0.24
C TYR A 76 19.13 22.15 0.10
N LEU A 77 19.86 21.34 0.86
CA LEU A 77 19.74 19.88 0.83
C LEU A 77 18.40 19.39 1.37
N VAL A 78 17.95 19.93 2.50
CA VAL A 78 16.62 19.67 3.07
C VAL A 78 15.52 20.08 2.08
N GLN A 79 15.68 21.24 1.45
CA GLN A 79 14.74 21.74 0.44
C GLN A 79 14.72 20.81 -0.77
N TYR A 80 15.88 20.44 -1.30
CA TYR A 80 16.01 19.50 -2.41
C TYR A 80 15.35 18.15 -2.11
N VAL A 81 15.63 17.53 -0.96
CA VAL A 81 15.02 16.24 -0.59
C VAL A 81 13.50 16.38 -0.41
N THR A 82 13.03 17.45 0.22
CA THR A 82 11.60 17.71 0.41
C THR A 82 10.87 17.89 -0.93
N TYR A 83 11.43 18.67 -1.84
CA TYR A 83 10.85 18.94 -3.17
C TYR A 83 11.10 17.83 -4.18
N SER A 84 12.07 16.94 -3.94
CA SER A 84 12.29 15.74 -4.79
C SER A 84 11.12 14.75 -4.73
N ALA A 85 10.22 14.93 -3.76
CA ALA A 85 9.07 14.07 -3.53
C ALA A 85 9.48 12.58 -3.42
N ALA A 86 10.66 12.25 -2.88
CA ALA A 86 11.16 10.88 -2.80
C ALA A 86 10.18 9.94 -2.05
N GLY A 87 9.82 8.83 -2.68
CA GLY A 87 8.88 7.84 -2.17
C GLY A 87 8.21 7.04 -3.28
N PHE A 88 7.43 6.03 -2.90
CA PHE A 88 6.59 5.27 -3.82
C PHE A 88 5.22 5.93 -3.99
N TYR A 89 4.78 6.04 -5.24
CA TYR A 89 3.51 6.63 -5.63
C TYR A 89 2.70 5.65 -6.46
N VAL A 90 1.37 5.67 -6.25
CA VAL A 90 0.42 5.03 -7.16
C VAL A 90 -0.43 6.12 -7.80
N GLY A 91 -0.10 6.44 -9.05
CA GLY A 91 -0.54 7.68 -9.69
C GLY A 91 -0.06 8.88 -8.88
N GLU A 92 -0.97 9.79 -8.52
CA GLU A 92 -0.66 11.01 -7.77
C GLU A 92 -0.68 10.83 -6.24
N VAL A 93 -0.83 9.60 -5.73
CA VAL A 93 -0.98 9.37 -4.29
C VAL A 93 0.24 8.66 -3.72
N ARG A 94 0.86 9.31 -2.73
CA ARG A 94 1.99 8.78 -1.96
C ARG A 94 1.55 7.60 -1.10
N LEU A 95 2.24 6.48 -1.23
CA LEU A 95 2.00 5.30 -0.40
C LEU A 95 2.56 5.54 1.00
N THR A 96 1.69 5.54 2.00
CA THR A 96 2.07 5.63 3.42
C THR A 96 1.52 4.43 4.18
N GLY A 97 2.08 4.14 5.36
CA GLY A 97 1.58 3.06 6.22
C GLY A 97 0.07 3.19 6.50
N ALA A 98 -0.43 4.41 6.70
CA ALA A 98 -1.85 4.69 6.88
C ALA A 98 -2.71 4.30 5.65
N THR A 99 -2.21 4.55 4.43
CA THR A 99 -2.92 4.14 3.20
C THR A 99 -2.89 2.62 3.00
N ALA A 100 -1.78 1.96 3.34
CA ALA A 100 -1.66 0.50 3.28
C ALA A 100 -2.65 -0.16 4.26
N LEU A 101 -2.74 0.35 5.50
CA LEU A 101 -3.61 -0.19 6.55
C LEU A 101 -5.10 -0.01 6.22
N LYS A 102 -5.48 1.11 5.62
CA LYS A 102 -6.86 1.30 5.10
C LYS A 102 -7.19 0.28 4.01
N LEU A 103 -6.26 0.05 3.08
CA LEU A 103 -6.45 -0.88 1.98
C LEU A 103 -6.57 -2.32 2.49
N THR A 104 -5.72 -2.73 3.44
CA THR A 104 -5.81 -4.05 4.06
C THR A 104 -7.09 -4.25 4.86
N TYR A 105 -7.54 -3.24 5.60
CA TYR A 105 -8.79 -3.30 6.33
C TYR A 105 -9.98 -3.49 5.38
N THR A 106 -10.03 -2.73 4.28
CA THR A 106 -11.09 -2.89 3.27
C THR A 106 -11.04 -4.26 2.58
N ALA A 107 -9.85 -4.78 2.30
CA ALA A 107 -9.67 -6.11 1.70
C ALA A 107 -10.10 -7.22 2.67
N GLY A 108 -9.76 -7.10 3.96
CA GLY A 108 -10.16 -8.03 5.01
C GLY A 108 -11.67 -8.07 5.23
N LEU A 109 -12.33 -6.91 5.21
CA LEU A 109 -13.80 -6.82 5.27
C LEU A 109 -14.46 -7.55 4.09
N ALA A 110 -13.93 -7.35 2.88
CA ALA A 110 -14.42 -8.05 1.70
C ALA A 110 -14.23 -9.58 1.83
N ALA A 111 -13.04 -10.03 2.21
CA ALA A 111 -12.76 -11.46 2.43
C ALA A 111 -13.69 -12.08 3.48
N PHE A 112 -13.93 -11.37 4.60
CA PHE A 112 -14.84 -11.83 5.65
C PHE A 112 -16.29 -11.91 5.18
N ALA A 113 -16.76 -10.92 4.41
CA ALA A 113 -18.10 -10.93 3.83
C ALA A 113 -18.30 -12.14 2.89
N ILE A 114 -17.28 -12.50 2.11
CA ILE A 114 -17.30 -13.68 1.23
C ILE A 114 -17.37 -14.96 2.06
N LEU A 115 -16.50 -15.11 3.06
CA LEU A 115 -16.51 -16.28 3.95
C LEU A 115 -17.86 -16.47 4.64
N THR A 116 -18.47 -15.36 5.09
CA THR A 116 -19.79 -15.38 5.75
C THR A 116 -20.88 -15.82 4.76
N LYS A 117 -20.82 -15.37 3.51
CA LYS A 117 -21.77 -15.78 2.47
C LYS A 117 -21.63 -17.27 2.14
N VAL A 118 -20.40 -17.74 1.91
CA VAL A 118 -20.14 -19.17 1.64
C VAL A 118 -20.58 -20.05 2.79
N ALA A 119 -20.36 -19.63 4.05
CA ALA A 119 -20.80 -20.38 5.22
C ALA A 119 -22.33 -20.36 5.43
N ALA A 120 -23.04 -19.34 4.91
CA ALA A 120 -24.50 -19.26 4.98
C ALA A 120 -25.21 -20.05 3.87
N ASP A 121 -24.53 -20.29 2.74
CA ASP A 121 -25.03 -21.09 1.62
C ASP A 121 -24.70 -22.60 1.78
N LEU A 122 -24.05 -22.99 2.88
CA LEU A 122 -23.62 -24.36 3.23
C LEU A 122 -24.57 -24.98 4.26
#